data_AF-A0AA43UAU7-F1
#
_entry.id   AF-A0AA43UAU7-F1
#
_cell.length_a   1.000
_cell.length_b   1.000
_cell.length_c   1.000
_cell.angle_alpha   90.00
_cell.angle_beta   90.00
_cell.angle_gamma   90.00
#
_symmetry.space_group_name_H-M   'P 1'
#
loop_
_entity.id
_entity.type
_entity.pdbx_description
1 polymer ?
#
loop_
_entity_poly.entity_id
_entity_poly.type
_entity_poly.pdbx_seq_one_letter_code
_entity_poly.pdbx_strand_id
1 'polypeptide(L)'
;MKLLILNGPNLDMLGVREPDIYGDLTLAEINDYIENTFKDQDVTFEFFQSNHEGELVEKIHSTHDSDIDGIVYNPGAHTHYSYALRDAVSSVSTPVIEVHLSDIKSRDEFRKKSVIAFACEGQISGLGKDSYVKAIEIFLKNEGDVLWQRSVKTDEEVETLKEAQKIADKAFFEMFGQVKSGMTELEVKDILEKAMLANGAEGFSFPTIVGTGPNAADPHAIAGENVLDSGQSVVIDFGVIYKGMCSDTTRTIFVGRPHGELLRAWLATKDAHETVAREVKIGMTGKQCHDRSIEVIDDYGFAGCMPHGLGHGVGRDIHEKPVLSPRCRAKLVKNNIITIEPGVYIQGKFGIRLEDCGVLTENGFESFTSITHDLIVID
;
A
#
# COMPACT_ATOMS: atom_id res chain seq x y z
N MET A 1 -24.59 6.22 -16.14
CA MET A 1 -23.14 6.24 -15.85
C MET A 1 -22.36 6.28 -17.16
N LYS A 2 -21.21 6.97 -17.22
CA LYS A 2 -20.34 7.03 -18.40
C LYS A 2 -18.93 6.59 -18.04
N LEU A 3 -18.42 5.56 -18.72
CA LEU A 3 -17.09 5.00 -18.46
C LEU A 3 -16.18 5.17 -19.66
N LEU A 4 -14.91 5.51 -19.41
CA LEU A 4 -13.86 5.51 -20.42
C LEU A 4 -13.18 4.14 -20.43
N ILE A 5 -13.22 3.46 -21.58
CA ILE A 5 -12.45 2.24 -21.85
C ILE A 5 -11.16 2.66 -22.56
N LEU A 6 -10.09 2.75 -21.79
CA LEU A 6 -8.79 3.23 -22.24
C LEU A 6 -7.85 2.06 -22.53
N ASN A 7 -7.17 2.09 -23.69
CA ASN A 7 -6.26 1.03 -24.11
C ASN A 7 -4.91 1.59 -24.57
N GLY A 8 -3.84 1.02 -24.03
CA GLY A 8 -2.47 1.43 -24.30
C GLY A 8 -1.87 0.83 -25.58
N PRO A 9 -0.54 0.83 -25.69
CA PRO A 9 0.15 0.44 -26.91
C PRO A 9 -0.01 -1.04 -27.26
N ASN A 10 -0.12 -1.30 -28.56
CA ASN A 10 -0.28 -2.60 -29.22
C ASN A 10 -1.63 -3.29 -29.00
N LEU A 11 -2.56 -2.70 -28.25
CA LEU A 11 -3.90 -3.27 -28.07
C LEU A 11 -4.73 -3.16 -29.37
N ASP A 12 -4.40 -2.22 -30.25
CA ASP A 12 -4.91 -2.13 -31.62
C ASP A 12 -4.53 -3.33 -32.49
N MET A 13 -3.46 -4.06 -32.14
CA MET A 13 -2.94 -5.20 -32.88
C MET A 13 -3.46 -6.57 -32.39
N LEU A 14 -4.44 -6.58 -31.47
CA LEU A 14 -5.13 -7.80 -31.03
C LEU A 14 -5.79 -8.53 -32.22
N GLY A 15 -5.82 -9.86 -32.18
CA GLY A 15 -6.29 -10.72 -33.28
C GLY A 15 -5.26 -10.97 -34.40
N VAL A 16 -4.13 -10.24 -34.42
CA VAL A 16 -3.01 -10.46 -35.34
C VAL A 16 -1.73 -10.87 -34.60
N ARG A 17 -1.55 -10.36 -33.38
CA ARG A 17 -0.34 -10.55 -32.58
C ARG A 17 -0.53 -11.58 -31.47
N GLU A 18 0.42 -12.53 -31.37
CA GLU A 18 0.54 -13.50 -30.26
C GLU A 18 -0.80 -14.14 -29.84
N PRO A 19 -1.57 -14.74 -30.76
CA PRO A 19 -2.93 -15.24 -30.50
C PRO A 19 -2.97 -16.30 -29.38
N ASP A 20 -1.89 -17.07 -29.21
CA ASP A 20 -1.75 -18.05 -28.13
C ASP A 20 -1.77 -17.43 -26.72
N ILE A 21 -1.48 -16.13 -26.59
CA ILE A 21 -1.38 -15.41 -25.32
C ILE A 21 -2.60 -14.49 -25.10
N TYR A 22 -3.08 -13.83 -26.16
CA TYR A 22 -4.10 -12.79 -26.05
C TYR A 22 -5.47 -13.20 -26.63
N GLY A 23 -5.55 -14.38 -27.26
CA GLY A 23 -6.73 -14.87 -27.96
C GLY A 23 -6.87 -14.30 -29.37
N ASP A 24 -7.89 -14.78 -30.09
CA ASP A 24 -8.13 -14.46 -31.50
C ASP A 24 -8.98 -13.18 -31.71
N LEU A 25 -9.45 -12.55 -30.64
CA LEU A 25 -10.34 -11.39 -30.71
C LEU A 25 -9.56 -10.11 -30.96
N THR A 26 -10.10 -9.28 -31.85
CA THR A 26 -9.65 -7.90 -32.09
C THR A 26 -10.15 -6.96 -31.00
N LEU A 27 -9.52 -5.78 -30.87
CA LEU A 27 -9.98 -4.75 -29.94
C LEU A 27 -11.42 -4.28 -30.25
N ALA A 28 -11.78 -4.21 -31.53
CA ALA A 28 -13.13 -3.87 -31.95
C ALA A 28 -14.15 -4.91 -31.45
N GLU A 29 -13.85 -6.20 -31.57
CA GLU A 29 -14.72 -7.26 -31.05
C GLU A 29 -14.81 -7.26 -29.52
N ILE A 30 -13.76 -6.83 -28.81
CA ILE A 30 -13.82 -6.62 -27.36
C ILE A 30 -14.73 -5.45 -27.01
N ASN A 31 -14.65 -4.33 -27.74
CA ASN A 31 -15.54 -3.18 -27.55
C ASN A 31 -17.00 -3.58 -27.82
N ASP A 32 -17.28 -4.28 -28.92
CA ASP A 32 -18.60 -4.81 -29.25
C ASP A 32 -19.10 -5.77 -28.16
N TYR A 33 -18.21 -6.61 -27.62
CA TYR A 33 -18.53 -7.53 -26.53
C TYR A 33 -18.93 -6.77 -25.26
N ILE A 34 -18.21 -5.70 -24.90
CA ILE A 34 -18.54 -4.83 -23.77
C ILE A 34 -19.92 -4.19 -23.97
N GLU A 35 -20.14 -3.52 -25.12
CA GLU A 35 -21.43 -2.87 -25.40
C GLU A 35 -22.60 -3.86 -25.34
N ASN A 36 -22.45 -5.04 -25.97
CA ASN A 36 -23.48 -6.07 -25.98
C ASN A 36 -23.77 -6.66 -24.60
N THR A 37 -22.75 -6.77 -23.74
CA THR A 37 -22.89 -7.32 -22.38
C THR A 37 -23.68 -6.38 -21.48
N PHE A 38 -23.52 -5.06 -21.66
CA PHE A 38 -24.15 -4.04 -20.81
C PHE A 38 -25.30 -3.28 -21.49
N LYS A 39 -25.76 -3.72 -22.67
CA LYS A 39 -26.80 -3.04 -23.48
C LYS A 39 -28.12 -2.76 -22.75
N ASP A 40 -28.47 -3.58 -21.75
CA ASP A 40 -29.71 -3.48 -20.99
C ASP A 40 -29.52 -2.71 -19.65
N GLN A 41 -28.33 -2.13 -19.43
CA GLN A 41 -27.97 -1.38 -18.22
C GLN A 41 -27.80 0.11 -18.55
N ASP A 42 -27.99 1.00 -17.55
CA ASP A 42 -27.88 2.46 -17.72
C ASP A 42 -26.41 2.95 -17.68
N VAL A 43 -25.63 2.46 -18.65
CA VAL A 43 -24.20 2.75 -18.81
C VAL A 43 -23.87 3.06 -20.26
N THR A 44 -22.97 4.02 -20.45
CA THR A 44 -22.43 4.39 -21.76
C THR A 44 -20.90 4.31 -21.71
N PHE A 45 -20.30 4.00 -22.86
CA PHE A 45 -18.87 3.79 -22.97
C PHE A 45 -18.27 4.78 -23.95
N GLU A 46 -17.12 5.32 -23.59
CA GLU A 46 -16.23 6.00 -24.51
C GLU A 46 -14.99 5.13 -24.71
N PHE A 47 -14.71 4.73 -25.95
CA PHE A 47 -13.54 3.89 -26.25
C PHE A 47 -12.40 4.75 -26.78
N PHE A 48 -11.21 4.59 -26.21
CA PHE A 48 -10.01 5.25 -26.68
C PHE A 48 -8.82 4.29 -26.65
N GLN A 49 -8.04 4.29 -27.73
CA GLN A 49 -6.79 3.56 -27.82
C GLN A 49 -5.71 4.46 -28.40
N SER A 50 -4.49 4.37 -27.87
CA SER A 50 -3.33 5.00 -28.49
C SER A 50 -2.05 4.20 -28.24
N ASN A 51 -1.15 4.25 -29.23
CA ASN A 51 0.22 3.77 -29.14
C ASN A 51 1.19 4.82 -28.56
N HIS A 52 0.72 6.05 -28.34
CA HIS A 52 1.51 7.18 -27.86
C HIS A 52 1.21 7.47 -26.39
N GLU A 53 2.25 7.43 -25.55
CA GLU A 53 2.12 7.69 -24.11
C GLU A 53 1.51 9.06 -23.80
N GLY A 54 1.92 10.12 -24.52
CA GLY A 54 1.41 11.47 -24.33
C GLY A 54 -0.09 11.60 -24.59
N GLU A 55 -0.62 10.93 -25.62
CA GLU A 55 -2.06 10.96 -25.92
C GLU A 55 -2.88 10.26 -24.83
N LEU A 56 -2.34 9.18 -24.24
CA LEU A 56 -2.97 8.50 -23.12
C LEU A 56 -2.97 9.39 -21.86
N VAL A 57 -1.87 10.11 -21.59
CA VAL A 57 -1.78 11.10 -20.49
C VAL A 57 -2.81 12.21 -20.67
N GLU A 58 -2.86 12.81 -21.85
CA GLU A 58 -3.84 13.85 -22.19
C GLU A 58 -5.27 13.34 -22.06
N LYS A 59 -5.52 12.10 -22.49
CA LYS A 59 -6.83 11.47 -22.37
C LYS A 59 -7.25 11.28 -20.91
N ILE A 60 -6.34 10.81 -20.05
CA ILE A 60 -6.59 10.69 -18.61
C ILE A 60 -6.88 12.07 -18.02
N HIS A 61 -6.04 13.08 -18.26
CA HIS A 61 -6.24 14.44 -17.75
C HIS A 61 -7.57 15.06 -18.20
N SER A 62 -8.03 14.76 -19.42
CA SER A 62 -9.32 15.25 -19.92
C SER A 62 -10.51 14.79 -19.08
N THR A 63 -10.35 13.76 -18.24
CA THR A 63 -11.41 13.27 -17.35
C THR A 63 -11.64 14.13 -16.11
N HIS A 64 -10.73 15.06 -15.79
CA HIS A 64 -10.82 15.90 -14.60
C HIS A 64 -12.06 16.80 -14.60
N ASP A 65 -12.43 17.35 -15.77
CA ASP A 65 -13.54 18.30 -15.94
C ASP A 65 -14.63 17.77 -16.90
N SER A 66 -14.75 16.44 -17.03
CA SER A 66 -15.71 15.82 -17.94
C SER A 66 -16.87 15.11 -17.22
N ASP A 67 -17.78 14.55 -18.00
CA ASP A 67 -18.91 13.73 -17.55
C ASP A 67 -18.54 12.23 -17.40
N ILE A 68 -17.25 11.91 -17.34
CA ILE A 68 -16.76 10.52 -17.21
C ILE A 68 -16.69 10.15 -15.72
N ASP A 69 -17.46 9.12 -15.34
CA ASP A 69 -17.60 8.65 -13.95
C ASP A 69 -16.45 7.70 -13.53
N GLY A 70 -15.73 7.10 -14.48
CA GLY A 70 -14.67 6.14 -14.21
C GLY A 70 -13.88 5.70 -15.45
N ILE A 71 -12.68 5.16 -15.23
CA ILE A 71 -11.79 4.67 -16.30
C ILE A 71 -11.50 3.18 -16.09
N VAL A 72 -11.75 2.36 -17.11
CA VAL A 72 -11.22 0.99 -17.20
C VAL A 72 -10.00 1.05 -18.11
N TYR A 73 -8.81 0.88 -17.56
CA TYR A 73 -7.56 1.12 -18.27
C TYR A 73 -6.75 -0.15 -18.45
N ASN A 74 -6.48 -0.54 -19.70
CA ASN A 74 -5.45 -1.53 -20.03
C ASN A 74 -4.19 -0.81 -20.55
N PRO A 75 -3.13 -0.65 -19.74
CA PRO A 75 -1.94 0.10 -20.16
C PRO A 75 -1.03 -0.68 -21.11
N GLY A 76 -1.30 -1.97 -21.36
CA GLY A 76 -0.44 -2.82 -22.17
C GLY A 76 0.99 -2.86 -21.61
N ALA A 77 1.99 -2.65 -22.47
CA ALA A 77 3.39 -2.65 -22.04
C ALA A 77 3.73 -1.53 -21.04
N HIS A 78 3.01 -0.40 -21.06
CA HIS A 78 3.28 0.75 -20.19
C HIS A 78 3.08 0.44 -18.71
N THR A 79 2.31 -0.60 -18.38
CA THR A 79 2.13 -1.11 -17.00
C THR A 79 3.44 -1.28 -16.26
N HIS A 80 4.53 -1.65 -16.96
CA HIS A 80 5.76 -2.05 -16.32
C HIS A 80 6.80 -0.93 -16.15
N TYR A 81 6.62 0.22 -16.81
CA TYR A 81 7.67 1.25 -16.82
C TYR A 81 7.17 2.70 -16.95
N SER A 82 5.90 2.95 -17.26
CA SER A 82 5.41 4.32 -17.44
C SER A 82 5.03 4.97 -16.10
N TYR A 83 6.00 5.63 -15.48
CA TYR A 83 5.74 6.51 -14.36
C TYR A 83 4.95 7.77 -14.78
N ALA A 84 5.08 8.19 -16.03
CA ALA A 84 4.29 9.31 -16.57
C ALA A 84 2.78 9.00 -16.53
N LEU A 85 2.37 7.79 -16.95
CA LEU A 85 0.97 7.38 -16.89
C LEU A 85 0.49 7.12 -15.46
N ARG A 86 1.35 6.53 -14.61
CA ARG A 86 1.06 6.41 -13.17
C ARG A 86 0.75 7.79 -12.55
N ASP A 87 1.57 8.79 -12.85
CA ASP A 87 1.42 10.13 -12.30
C ASP A 87 0.21 10.85 -12.91
N ALA A 88 -0.10 10.62 -14.18
CA ALA A 88 -1.33 11.10 -14.82
C ALA A 88 -2.59 10.53 -14.15
N VAL A 89 -2.63 9.21 -13.91
CA VAL A 89 -3.70 8.57 -13.13
C VAL A 89 -3.78 9.16 -11.72
N SER A 90 -2.64 9.37 -11.07
CA SER A 90 -2.57 9.96 -9.73
C SER A 90 -2.99 11.44 -9.67
N SER A 91 -3.13 12.11 -10.82
CA SER A 91 -3.40 13.55 -10.94
C SER A 91 -4.88 13.87 -11.20
N VAL A 92 -5.72 12.86 -11.42
CA VAL A 92 -7.17 13.03 -11.62
C VAL A 92 -7.97 12.46 -10.46
N SER A 93 -9.16 13.01 -10.21
CA SER A 93 -10.10 12.48 -9.22
C SER A 93 -10.95 11.32 -9.75
N THR A 94 -10.92 11.09 -11.06
CA THR A 94 -11.71 10.06 -11.73
C THR A 94 -11.14 8.67 -11.39
N PRO A 95 -11.93 7.76 -10.80
CA PRO A 95 -11.45 6.45 -10.38
C PRO A 95 -11.02 5.61 -11.58
N VAL A 96 -9.89 4.90 -11.43
CA VAL A 96 -9.31 4.06 -12.50
C VAL A 96 -9.19 2.62 -12.02
N ILE A 97 -9.63 1.65 -12.81
CA ILE A 97 -9.37 0.22 -12.59
C ILE A 97 -8.43 -0.25 -13.70
N GLU A 98 -7.26 -0.76 -13.33
CA GLU A 98 -6.30 -1.36 -14.26
C GLU A 98 -6.79 -2.76 -14.68
N VAL A 99 -6.79 -3.07 -15.97
CA VAL A 99 -7.16 -4.40 -16.49
C VAL A 99 -6.12 -4.98 -17.43
N HIS A 100 -5.97 -6.31 -17.41
CA HIS A 100 -5.09 -7.06 -18.29
C HIS A 100 -5.76 -8.31 -18.83
N LEU A 101 -5.65 -8.55 -20.14
CA LEU A 101 -6.15 -9.78 -20.76
C LEU A 101 -5.44 -11.02 -20.21
N SER A 102 -4.11 -10.99 -20.16
CA SER A 102 -3.28 -12.07 -19.63
C SER A 102 -2.99 -11.89 -18.14
N ASP A 103 -2.72 -12.97 -17.42
CA ASP A 103 -2.22 -12.89 -16.06
C ASP A 103 -0.78 -12.38 -16.06
N ILE A 104 -0.55 -11.19 -15.53
CA ILE A 104 0.77 -10.56 -15.52
C ILE A 104 1.73 -11.23 -14.53
N LYS A 105 1.22 -11.94 -13.51
CA LYS A 105 2.03 -12.59 -12.47
C LYS A 105 2.69 -13.89 -12.94
N SER A 106 2.13 -14.54 -13.95
CA SER A 106 2.68 -15.76 -14.58
C SER A 106 3.58 -15.47 -15.80
N ARG A 107 3.85 -14.19 -16.10
CA ARG A 107 4.70 -13.75 -17.21
C ARG A 107 6.15 -13.51 -16.76
N ASP A 108 6.99 -13.08 -17.70
CA ASP A 108 8.40 -12.72 -17.45
C ASP A 108 8.56 -11.79 -16.23
N GLU A 109 9.69 -11.86 -15.53
CA GLU A 109 9.94 -11.09 -14.30
C GLU A 109 9.61 -9.59 -14.42
N PHE A 110 9.96 -8.96 -15.54
CA PHE A 110 9.67 -7.54 -15.76
C PHE A 110 8.16 -7.24 -15.89
N ARG A 111 7.34 -8.23 -16.28
CA ARG A 111 5.90 -8.09 -16.44
C ARG A 111 5.12 -8.29 -15.14
N LYS A 112 5.74 -8.84 -14.10
CA LYS A 112 5.08 -9.11 -12.81
C LYS A 112 4.81 -7.84 -12.01
N LYS A 113 5.53 -6.76 -12.28
CA LYS A 113 5.41 -5.48 -11.57
C LYS A 113 4.60 -4.48 -12.40
N SER A 114 3.50 -3.99 -11.82
CA SER A 114 2.82 -2.79 -12.31
C SER A 114 3.32 -1.56 -11.57
N VAL A 115 3.77 -0.55 -12.30
CA VAL A 115 4.06 0.77 -11.72
C VAL A 115 2.80 1.64 -11.64
N ILE A 116 1.74 1.27 -12.35
CA ILE A 116 0.48 2.03 -12.46
C ILE A 116 -0.54 1.59 -11.42
N ALA A 117 -0.57 0.31 -11.04
CA ALA A 117 -1.59 -0.28 -10.16
C ALA A 117 -1.81 0.49 -8.85
N PHE A 118 -0.75 1.02 -8.26
CA PHE A 118 -0.81 1.81 -7.02
C PHE A 118 -1.55 3.15 -7.16
N ALA A 119 -1.64 3.67 -8.38
CA ALA A 119 -2.41 4.89 -8.68
C ALA A 119 -3.88 4.58 -8.98
N CYS A 120 -4.21 3.33 -9.31
CA CYS A 120 -5.56 2.88 -9.61
C CYS A 120 -6.32 2.52 -8.32
N GLU A 121 -7.65 2.51 -8.40
CA GLU A 121 -8.49 1.95 -7.35
C GLU A 121 -8.27 0.46 -7.24
N GLY A 122 -8.18 -0.30 -8.35
CA GLY A 122 -7.86 -1.73 -8.32
C GLY A 122 -7.22 -2.25 -9.60
N GLN A 123 -6.86 -3.55 -9.60
CA GLN A 123 -6.28 -4.26 -10.76
C GLN A 123 -6.95 -5.62 -10.97
N ILE A 124 -7.30 -5.93 -12.22
CA ILE A 124 -7.86 -7.22 -12.65
C ILE A 124 -7.02 -7.78 -13.80
N SER A 125 -6.53 -9.01 -13.69
CA SER A 125 -5.69 -9.61 -14.73
C SER A 125 -6.00 -11.08 -14.97
N GLY A 126 -5.82 -11.53 -16.22
CA GLY A 126 -5.83 -12.96 -16.56
C GLY A 126 -7.21 -13.57 -16.85
N LEU A 127 -8.24 -12.75 -17.04
CA LEU A 127 -9.58 -13.20 -17.40
C LEU A 127 -9.90 -12.95 -18.89
N GLY A 128 -8.89 -12.68 -19.71
CA GLY A 128 -9.10 -12.27 -21.10
C GLY A 128 -9.98 -11.02 -21.16
N LYS A 129 -10.91 -10.98 -22.13
CA LYS A 129 -11.87 -9.88 -22.31
C LYS A 129 -12.79 -9.67 -21.10
N ASP A 130 -13.03 -10.72 -20.30
CA ASP A 130 -13.90 -10.65 -19.14
C ASP A 130 -13.29 -9.79 -18.01
N SER A 131 -11.98 -9.49 -18.10
CA SER A 131 -11.33 -8.51 -17.22
C SER A 131 -11.99 -7.12 -17.33
N TYR A 132 -12.39 -6.71 -18.54
CA TYR A 132 -13.11 -5.45 -18.76
C TYR A 132 -14.52 -5.51 -18.17
N VAL A 133 -15.25 -6.60 -18.43
CA VAL A 133 -16.60 -6.82 -17.89
C VAL A 133 -16.57 -6.72 -16.37
N LYS A 134 -15.59 -7.37 -15.72
CA LYS A 134 -15.47 -7.34 -14.27
C LYS A 134 -15.19 -5.95 -13.72
N ALA A 135 -14.33 -5.16 -14.36
CA ALA A 135 -14.08 -3.78 -13.98
C ALA A 135 -15.35 -2.91 -14.11
N ILE A 136 -16.12 -3.10 -15.19
CA ILE A 136 -17.37 -2.36 -15.43
C ILE A 136 -18.44 -2.76 -14.40
N GLU A 137 -18.56 -4.04 -14.06
CA GLU A 137 -19.45 -4.50 -12.99
C GLU A 137 -19.13 -3.83 -11.64
N ILE A 138 -17.84 -3.64 -11.32
CA ILE A 138 -17.42 -2.94 -10.10
C ILE A 138 -17.93 -1.50 -10.10
N PHE A 139 -17.86 -0.79 -11.24
CA PHE A 139 -18.43 0.54 -11.36
C PHE A 139 -19.96 0.53 -11.25
N LEU A 140 -20.66 -0.37 -11.96
CA LEU A 140 -22.12 -0.30 -12.12
C LEU A 140 -22.93 -0.65 -10.90
N LYS A 141 -22.42 -1.52 -10.04
CA LYS A 141 -23.23 -2.06 -8.96
C LYS A 141 -23.61 -1.03 -7.89
N ASN A 142 -23.06 0.19 -7.87
CA ASN A 142 -23.08 1.05 -6.68
C ASN A 142 -22.65 0.27 -5.39
N GLU A 143 -22.03 -0.89 -5.57
CA GLU A 143 -21.25 -1.60 -4.57
C GLU A 143 -19.98 -0.80 -4.51
N GLY A 144 -19.93 0.20 -3.63
CA GLY A 144 -18.71 0.93 -3.34
C GLY A 144 -17.60 -0.08 -3.11
N ASP A 145 -16.79 -0.26 -4.15
CA ASP A 145 -15.46 -0.83 -4.23
C ASP A 145 -15.32 -2.17 -3.51
N VAL A 146 -15.10 -3.28 -4.23
CA VAL A 146 -14.73 -4.56 -3.60
C VAL A 146 -13.58 -4.36 -2.60
N LEU A 147 -12.74 -3.34 -2.80
CA LEU A 147 -11.69 -2.94 -1.89
C LEU A 147 -12.20 -2.17 -0.67
N TRP A 148 -13.25 -1.34 -0.78
CA TRP A 148 -13.96 -0.77 0.38
C TRP A 148 -14.80 -1.82 1.11
N GLN A 149 -15.36 -2.82 0.43
CA GLN A 149 -16.00 -3.96 1.10
C GLN A 149 -14.97 -4.76 1.91
N ARG A 150 -13.82 -5.08 1.31
CA ARG A 150 -12.67 -5.68 2.00
C ARG A 150 -12.07 -4.79 3.08
N SER A 151 -12.31 -3.47 3.04
CA SER A 151 -11.84 -2.57 4.10
C SER A 151 -12.53 -2.83 5.44
N VAL A 152 -13.74 -3.41 5.42
CA VAL A 152 -14.52 -3.77 6.62
C VAL A 152 -14.38 -5.26 6.88
N LYS A 153 -13.60 -5.62 7.91
CA LYS A 153 -13.29 -7.02 8.21
C LYS A 153 -14.44 -7.68 8.97
N THR A 154 -14.66 -8.96 8.69
CA THR A 154 -15.48 -9.80 9.55
C THR A 154 -14.76 -10.04 10.89
N ASP A 155 -15.50 -10.38 11.95
CA ASP A 155 -14.89 -10.64 13.25
C ASP A 155 -13.88 -11.82 13.19
N GLU A 156 -14.11 -12.81 12.32
CA GLU A 156 -13.19 -13.92 12.08
C GLU A 156 -11.88 -13.47 11.40
N GLU A 157 -11.97 -12.56 10.44
CA GLU A 157 -10.79 -11.93 9.82
C GLU A 157 -10.01 -11.09 10.83
N VAL A 158 -10.69 -10.34 11.69
CA VAL A 158 -10.06 -9.55 12.78
C VAL A 158 -9.29 -10.48 13.73
N GLU A 159 -9.88 -11.60 14.15
CA GLU A 159 -9.18 -12.56 15.01
C GLU A 159 -7.98 -13.20 14.31
N THR A 160 -8.09 -13.50 13.01
CA THR A 160 -6.96 -14.03 12.23
C THR A 160 -5.81 -13.01 12.14
N LEU A 161 -6.12 -11.73 11.94
CA LEU A 161 -5.13 -10.64 11.93
C LEU A 161 -4.43 -10.48 13.30
N LYS A 162 -5.18 -10.61 14.40
CA LYS A 162 -4.59 -10.61 15.76
C LYS A 162 -3.62 -11.76 15.94
N GLU A 163 -3.93 -12.96 15.44
CA GLU A 163 -3.00 -14.09 15.50
C GLU A 163 -1.76 -13.86 14.62
N ALA A 164 -1.93 -13.28 13.43
CA ALA A 164 -0.80 -12.87 12.58
C ALA A 164 0.14 -11.89 13.33
N GLN A 165 -0.44 -10.87 13.98
CA GLN A 165 0.35 -9.90 14.76
C GLN A 165 1.07 -10.54 15.94
N LYS A 166 0.44 -11.49 16.66
CA LYS A 166 1.09 -12.22 17.77
C LYS A 166 2.33 -12.97 17.32
N ILE A 167 2.32 -13.55 16.12
CA ILE A 167 3.48 -14.23 15.54
C ILE A 167 4.60 -13.21 15.28
N ALA A 168 4.27 -12.06 14.67
CA ALA A 168 5.22 -10.98 14.42
C ALA A 168 5.84 -10.46 15.74
N ASP A 169 5.01 -10.15 16.74
CA ASP A 169 5.46 -9.66 18.05
C ASP A 169 6.41 -10.64 18.73
N LYS A 170 6.08 -11.94 18.72
CA LYS A 170 6.93 -12.98 19.31
C LYS A 170 8.28 -13.06 18.60
N ALA A 171 8.29 -12.99 17.27
CA ALA A 171 9.51 -12.98 16.49
C ALA A 171 10.38 -11.75 16.79
N PHE A 172 9.77 -10.58 17.00
CA PHE A 172 10.48 -9.37 17.43
C PHE A 172 11.18 -9.55 18.77
N PHE A 173 10.50 -10.11 19.78
CA PHE A 173 11.11 -10.33 21.09
C PHE A 173 12.28 -11.35 21.03
N GLU A 174 12.16 -12.40 20.22
CA GLU A 174 13.24 -13.38 20.01
C GLU A 174 14.44 -12.77 19.27
N MET A 175 14.18 -11.93 18.27
CA MET A 175 15.21 -11.19 17.55
C MET A 175 15.91 -10.20 18.47
N PHE A 176 15.15 -9.43 19.24
CA PHE A 176 15.67 -8.43 20.17
C PHE A 176 16.63 -9.03 21.20
N GLY A 177 16.37 -10.27 21.65
CA GLY A 177 17.28 -11.00 22.55
C GLY A 177 18.64 -11.41 21.94
N GLN A 178 18.83 -11.22 20.63
CA GLN A 178 20.03 -11.60 19.89
C GLN A 178 20.77 -10.43 19.24
N VAL A 179 20.06 -9.33 18.95
CA VAL A 179 20.64 -8.16 18.30
C VAL A 179 21.56 -7.38 19.24
N LYS A 180 22.70 -6.94 18.71
CA LYS A 180 23.74 -6.19 19.41
C LYS A 180 24.48 -5.26 18.45
N SER A 181 25.16 -4.27 19.01
CA SER A 181 26.10 -3.44 18.25
C SER A 181 27.11 -4.27 17.46
N GLY A 182 27.47 -3.81 16.25
CA GLY A 182 28.41 -4.48 15.34
C GLY A 182 27.79 -5.51 14.38
N MET A 183 26.50 -5.83 14.51
CA MET A 183 25.78 -6.63 13.52
C MET A 183 25.42 -5.81 12.29
N THR A 184 25.28 -6.47 11.15
CA THR A 184 24.75 -5.86 9.93
C THR A 184 23.22 -5.85 9.91
N GLU A 185 22.62 -4.95 9.12
CA GLU A 185 21.17 -4.95 8.86
C GLU A 185 20.69 -6.32 8.34
N LEU A 186 21.47 -6.97 7.47
CA LEU A 186 21.17 -8.31 6.95
C LEU A 186 21.15 -9.38 8.04
N GLU A 187 22.09 -9.36 9.00
CA GLU A 187 22.07 -10.31 10.12
C GLU A 187 20.83 -10.13 11.01
N VAL A 188 20.43 -8.88 11.27
CA VAL A 188 19.21 -8.57 12.03
C VAL A 188 17.98 -9.09 11.29
N LYS A 189 17.88 -8.82 9.98
CA LYS A 189 16.82 -9.31 9.10
C LYS A 189 16.73 -10.84 9.13
N ASP A 190 17.86 -11.52 8.95
CA ASP A 190 17.94 -12.98 8.95
C ASP A 190 17.44 -13.61 10.25
N ILE A 191 17.77 -13.00 11.39
CA ILE A 191 17.30 -13.46 12.70
C ILE A 191 15.78 -13.30 12.81
N LEU A 192 15.26 -12.13 12.41
CA LEU A 192 13.83 -11.85 12.47
C LEU A 192 13.03 -12.78 11.58
N GLU A 193 13.45 -12.95 10.32
CA GLU A 193 12.75 -13.82 9.36
C GLU A 193 12.76 -15.29 9.78
N LYS A 194 13.88 -15.78 10.34
CA LYS A 194 13.94 -17.13 10.92
C LYS A 194 12.98 -17.26 12.11
N ALA A 195 12.93 -16.27 12.99
CA ALA A 195 12.02 -16.27 14.13
C ALA A 195 10.55 -16.22 13.69
N MET A 196 10.20 -15.43 12.66
CA MET A 196 8.84 -15.37 12.10
C MET A 196 8.39 -16.73 11.59
N LEU A 197 9.22 -17.40 10.77
CA LEU A 197 8.92 -18.74 10.25
C LEU A 197 8.84 -19.79 11.37
N ALA A 198 9.75 -19.74 12.35
CA ALA A 198 9.74 -20.66 13.49
C ALA A 198 8.47 -20.51 14.37
N ASN A 199 7.85 -19.32 14.35
CA ASN A 199 6.64 -19.02 15.10
C ASN A 199 5.33 -19.25 14.33
N GLY A 200 5.41 -19.80 13.12
CA GLY A 200 4.23 -20.26 12.37
C GLY A 200 3.78 -19.32 11.25
N ALA A 201 4.62 -18.37 10.82
CA ALA A 201 4.36 -17.61 9.60
C ALA A 201 4.35 -18.54 8.37
N GLU A 202 3.36 -18.37 7.49
CA GLU A 202 3.28 -19.04 6.18
C GLU A 202 4.17 -18.32 5.14
N GLY A 203 4.53 -17.08 5.42
CA GLY A 203 5.39 -16.23 4.62
C GLY A 203 5.55 -14.85 5.27
N PHE A 204 6.22 -13.94 4.56
CA PHE A 204 6.36 -12.53 4.95
C PHE A 204 5.37 -11.68 4.15
N SER A 205 4.69 -10.74 4.79
CA SER A 205 3.69 -9.90 4.11
C SER A 205 4.34 -8.94 3.10
N PHE A 206 5.62 -8.62 3.30
CA PHE A 206 6.49 -7.84 2.42
C PHE A 206 7.96 -8.14 2.74
N PRO A 207 8.94 -7.71 1.91
CA PRO A 207 10.35 -7.87 2.25
C PRO A 207 10.70 -7.10 3.52
N THR A 208 11.16 -7.80 4.56
CA THR A 208 11.59 -7.20 5.83
C THR A 208 12.59 -6.06 5.60
N ILE A 209 12.30 -4.92 6.20
CA ILE A 209 13.12 -3.70 6.19
C ILE A 209 13.93 -3.65 7.48
N VAL A 210 15.23 -3.44 7.34
CA VAL A 210 16.14 -3.08 8.43
C VAL A 210 17.04 -1.97 7.92
N GLY A 211 16.91 -0.78 8.47
CA GLY A 211 17.75 0.38 8.13
C GLY A 211 18.40 0.95 9.37
N THR A 212 19.73 1.07 9.39
CA THR A 212 20.49 1.72 10.48
C THR A 212 21.07 3.07 10.02
N GLY A 213 21.11 4.05 10.93
CA GLY A 213 21.73 5.35 10.68
C GLY A 213 21.19 6.02 9.39
N PRO A 214 22.06 6.48 8.47
CA PRO A 214 21.60 7.11 7.22
C PRO A 214 20.67 6.25 6.37
N ASN A 215 20.81 4.92 6.39
CA ASN A 215 19.93 4.02 5.62
C ASN A 215 18.51 4.02 6.20
N ALA A 216 18.36 4.21 7.53
CA ALA A 216 17.07 4.35 8.19
C ALA A 216 16.26 5.56 7.69
N ALA A 217 16.90 6.55 7.04
CA ALA A 217 16.24 7.72 6.48
C ALA A 217 15.48 7.43 5.17
N ASP A 218 15.63 6.24 4.57
CA ASP A 218 14.77 5.76 3.49
C ASP A 218 13.60 4.95 4.09
N PRO A 219 12.34 5.40 3.91
CA PRO A 219 11.18 4.63 4.37
C PRO A 219 11.13 3.19 3.84
N HIS A 220 11.75 2.93 2.67
CA HIS A 220 11.78 1.64 1.98
C HIS A 220 13.18 1.01 1.99
N ALA A 221 13.98 1.30 3.02
CA ALA A 221 15.36 0.85 3.14
C ALA A 221 15.51 -0.65 2.85
N ILE A 222 16.49 -1.01 2.02
CA ILE A 222 16.85 -2.40 1.77
C ILE A 222 17.98 -2.76 2.75
N ALA A 223 17.75 -3.78 3.57
CA ALA A 223 18.78 -4.29 4.48
C ALA A 223 20.03 -4.71 3.71
N GLY A 224 21.19 -4.18 4.11
CA GLY A 224 22.48 -4.47 3.50
C GLY A 224 23.58 -4.77 4.51
N GLU A 225 24.82 -4.47 4.12
CA GLU A 225 26.02 -4.67 4.95
C GLU A 225 26.29 -3.49 5.91
N ASN A 226 25.38 -2.52 6.02
CA ASN A 226 25.54 -1.43 6.99
C ASN A 226 25.54 -2.01 8.41
N VAL A 227 26.49 -1.57 9.23
CA VAL A 227 26.69 -2.05 10.59
C VAL A 227 25.95 -1.17 11.57
N LEU A 228 25.25 -1.79 12.53
CA LEU A 228 24.64 -1.15 13.68
C LEU A 228 25.75 -0.55 14.55
N ASP A 229 25.87 0.77 14.56
CA ASP A 229 26.91 1.50 15.28
C ASP A 229 26.33 2.45 16.34
N SER A 230 27.14 2.76 17.35
CA SER A 230 26.71 3.55 18.51
C SER A 230 26.15 4.92 18.12
N GLY A 231 25.04 5.29 18.74
CA GLY A 231 24.34 6.56 18.50
C GLY A 231 23.37 6.55 17.33
N GLN A 232 23.16 5.41 16.66
CA GLN A 232 22.24 5.27 15.53
C GLN A 232 20.86 4.75 15.96
N SER A 233 19.83 5.15 15.21
CA SER A 233 18.55 4.42 15.17
C SER A 233 18.62 3.27 14.18
N VAL A 234 17.83 2.24 14.44
CA VAL A 234 17.60 1.11 13.55
C VAL A 234 16.09 0.95 13.38
N VAL A 235 15.58 1.26 12.19
CA VAL A 235 14.18 1.06 11.82
C VAL A 235 14.02 -0.37 11.35
N ILE A 236 13.12 -1.11 11.98
CA ILE A 236 12.82 -2.51 11.69
C ILE A 236 11.34 -2.60 11.40
N ASP A 237 11.01 -2.90 10.14
CA ASP A 237 9.64 -2.95 9.65
C ASP A 237 9.38 -4.30 8.97
N PHE A 238 8.35 -5.00 9.46
CA PHE A 238 8.15 -6.41 9.22
C PHE A 238 6.70 -6.84 9.46
N GLY A 239 6.32 -7.92 8.78
CA GLY A 239 5.05 -8.57 9.00
C GLY A 239 5.02 -9.99 8.44
N VAL A 240 4.03 -10.75 8.89
CA VAL A 240 3.86 -12.15 8.51
C VAL A 240 2.57 -12.35 7.73
N ILE A 241 2.53 -13.42 6.94
CA ILE A 241 1.30 -14.00 6.41
C ILE A 241 0.91 -15.16 7.32
N TYR A 242 -0.32 -15.16 7.82
CA TYR A 242 -0.91 -16.26 8.58
C TYR A 242 -2.34 -16.51 8.10
N LYS A 243 -2.62 -17.73 7.65
CA LYS A 243 -3.89 -18.12 7.02
C LYS A 243 -4.34 -17.15 5.91
N GLY A 244 -3.37 -16.68 5.12
CA GLY A 244 -3.60 -15.71 4.05
C GLY A 244 -3.91 -14.27 4.49
N MET A 245 -3.76 -13.91 5.77
CA MET A 245 -3.88 -12.54 6.28
C MET A 245 -2.50 -11.99 6.68
N CYS A 246 -2.27 -10.72 6.39
CA CYS A 246 -1.03 -10.01 6.66
C CYS A 246 -1.05 -9.36 8.04
N SER A 247 0.09 -9.33 8.73
CA SER A 247 0.37 -8.35 9.79
C SER A 247 1.27 -7.24 9.26
N ASP A 248 1.36 -6.16 10.03
CA ASP A 248 2.25 -5.05 9.74
C ASP A 248 2.65 -4.34 11.05
N THR A 249 3.95 -4.13 11.24
CA THR A 249 4.45 -3.36 12.38
C THR A 249 5.89 -2.91 12.15
N THR A 250 6.15 -1.69 12.61
CA THR A 250 7.47 -1.08 12.64
C THR A 250 7.87 -0.74 14.06
N ARG A 251 9.12 -1.05 14.42
CA ARG A 251 9.76 -0.55 15.64
C ARG A 251 11.11 0.06 15.31
N THR A 252 11.42 1.17 15.98
CA THR A 252 12.76 1.74 15.99
C THR A 252 13.48 1.35 17.28
N ILE A 253 14.65 0.72 17.16
CA ILE A 253 15.56 0.49 18.28
C ILE A 253 16.76 1.45 18.18
N PHE A 254 17.50 1.61 19.27
CA PHE A 254 18.66 2.52 19.32
C PHE A 254 19.91 1.78 19.81
N VAL A 255 21.04 1.98 19.12
CA VAL A 255 22.35 1.48 19.57
C VAL A 255 22.92 2.49 20.54
N GLY A 256 22.81 2.22 21.84
CA GLY A 256 23.04 3.21 22.89
C GLY A 256 21.93 4.26 22.98
N ARG A 257 21.96 5.04 24.07
CA ARG A 257 20.85 5.97 24.38
C ARG A 257 20.85 7.19 23.44
N PRO A 258 19.75 7.46 22.72
CA PRO A 258 19.67 8.62 21.83
C PRO A 258 19.61 9.91 22.63
N HIS A 259 20.07 11.00 22.02
CA HIS A 259 20.09 12.34 22.59
C HIS A 259 19.92 13.39 21.47
N GLY A 260 19.75 14.66 21.85
CA GLY A 260 19.68 15.77 20.90
C GLY A 260 18.55 15.62 19.88
N GLU A 261 18.87 15.80 18.60
CA GLU A 261 17.93 15.74 17.48
C GLU A 261 17.27 14.36 17.33
N LEU A 262 18.02 13.28 17.51
CA LEU A 262 17.51 11.91 17.39
C LEU A 262 16.46 11.58 18.46
N LEU A 263 16.71 11.98 19.71
CA LEU A 263 15.74 11.80 20.80
C LEU A 263 14.49 12.65 20.57
N ARG A 264 14.62 13.89 20.10
CA ARG A 264 13.44 14.72 19.78
C ARG A 264 12.62 14.09 18.65
N ALA A 265 13.26 13.54 17.62
CA ALA A 265 12.56 12.86 16.53
C ALA A 265 11.81 11.62 17.06
N TRP A 266 12.39 10.84 17.96
CA TRP A 266 11.70 9.71 18.61
C TRP A 266 10.46 10.17 19.37
N LEU A 267 10.59 11.22 20.18
CA LEU A 267 9.47 11.77 20.94
C LEU A 267 8.37 12.32 20.02
N ALA A 268 8.73 12.97 18.92
CA ALA A 268 7.78 13.47 17.91
C ALA A 268 7.00 12.31 17.28
N THR A 269 7.70 11.27 16.82
CA THR A 269 7.07 10.08 16.23
C THR A 269 6.16 9.36 17.22
N LYS A 270 6.62 9.16 18.47
CA LYS A 270 5.82 8.53 19.52
C LYS A 270 4.57 9.34 19.85
N ASP A 271 4.70 10.64 20.07
CA ASP A 271 3.56 11.49 20.42
C ASP A 271 2.55 11.58 19.27
N ALA A 272 3.02 11.66 18.02
CA ALA A 272 2.15 11.62 16.84
C ALA A 272 1.36 10.32 16.77
N HIS A 273 2.00 9.18 17.04
CA HIS A 273 1.36 7.87 17.06
C HIS A 273 0.30 7.81 18.16
N GLU A 274 0.70 8.03 19.41
CA GLU A 274 -0.19 7.92 20.58
C GLU A 274 -1.34 8.92 20.53
N THR A 275 -1.10 10.13 20.01
CA THR A 275 -2.13 11.14 19.80
C THR A 275 -3.16 10.70 18.77
N VAL A 276 -2.74 10.23 17.59
CA VAL A 276 -3.71 9.78 16.58
C VAL A 276 -4.43 8.51 17.04
N ALA A 277 -3.73 7.53 17.63
CA ALA A 277 -4.34 6.31 18.14
C ALA A 277 -5.42 6.59 19.20
N ARG A 278 -5.23 7.62 20.05
CA ARG A 278 -6.21 8.04 21.05
C ARG A 278 -7.39 8.81 20.44
N GLU A 279 -7.17 9.56 19.38
CA GLU A 279 -8.17 10.48 18.82
C GLU A 279 -9.00 9.87 17.68
N VAL A 280 -8.44 8.90 16.95
CA VAL A 280 -9.11 8.25 15.82
C VAL A 280 -10.37 7.51 16.27
N LYS A 281 -11.45 7.72 15.52
CA LYS A 281 -12.77 7.13 15.78
C LYS A 281 -13.59 7.03 14.51
N ILE A 282 -14.65 6.23 14.58
CA ILE A 282 -15.63 6.09 13.50
C ILE A 282 -16.12 7.46 13.04
N GLY A 283 -16.16 7.64 11.72
CA GLY A 283 -16.62 8.86 11.07
C GLY A 283 -15.52 9.89 10.76
N MET A 284 -14.32 9.75 11.34
CA MET A 284 -13.15 10.51 10.90
C MET A 284 -12.71 10.08 9.51
N THR A 285 -12.07 10.96 8.76
CA THR A 285 -11.50 10.64 7.45
C THR A 285 -10.02 10.34 7.56
N GLY A 286 -9.47 9.57 6.60
CA GLY A 286 -8.03 9.29 6.56
C GLY A 286 -7.17 10.55 6.49
N LYS A 287 -7.65 11.61 5.83
CA LYS A 287 -7.02 12.92 5.86
C LYS A 287 -6.94 13.51 7.27
N GLN A 288 -8.03 13.48 8.03
CA GLN A 288 -8.05 14.05 9.38
C GLN A 288 -7.04 13.36 10.30
N CYS A 289 -6.91 12.04 10.21
CA CYS A 289 -5.90 11.29 10.94
C CYS A 289 -4.48 11.71 10.51
N HIS A 290 -4.22 11.75 9.20
CA HIS A 290 -2.93 12.14 8.65
C HIS A 290 -2.52 13.57 9.04
N ASP A 291 -3.41 14.54 8.86
CA ASP A 291 -3.17 15.94 9.22
C ASP A 291 -2.83 16.07 10.70
N ARG A 292 -3.52 15.31 11.57
CA ARG A 292 -3.27 15.33 13.01
C ARG A 292 -1.88 14.82 13.37
N SER A 293 -1.39 13.80 12.69
CA SER A 293 0.00 13.33 12.85
C SER A 293 1.02 14.37 12.40
N ILE A 294 0.77 15.04 11.26
CA ILE A 294 1.64 16.12 10.76
C ILE A 294 1.71 17.28 11.74
N GLU A 295 0.57 17.73 12.28
CA GLU A 295 0.54 18.81 13.29
C GLU A 295 1.46 18.51 14.48
N VAL A 296 1.39 17.28 15.02
CA VAL A 296 2.24 16.88 16.15
C VAL A 296 3.71 16.83 15.75
N ILE A 297 4.05 16.24 14.60
CA ILE A 297 5.45 16.19 14.12
C ILE A 297 6.01 17.61 13.90
N ASP A 298 5.20 18.51 13.36
CA ASP A 298 5.56 19.91 13.10
C ASP A 298 5.82 20.68 14.41
N ASP A 299 5.02 20.45 15.46
CA ASP A 299 5.18 21.07 16.79
C ASP A 299 6.54 20.72 17.44
N TYR A 300 7.12 19.57 17.09
CA TYR A 300 8.47 19.16 17.52
C TYR A 300 9.59 19.74 16.64
N GLY A 301 9.25 20.48 15.58
CA GLY A 301 10.19 21.12 14.67
C GLY A 301 10.62 20.26 13.47
N PHE A 302 9.84 19.25 13.10
CA PHE A 302 10.14 18.31 12.01
C PHE A 302 9.23 18.48 10.79
N ALA A 303 8.80 19.71 10.50
CA ALA A 303 7.94 19.99 9.36
C ALA A 303 8.54 19.50 8.03
N GLY A 304 7.71 18.78 7.26
CA GLY A 304 8.11 18.18 5.98
C GLY A 304 9.03 16.95 6.09
N CYS A 305 9.24 16.39 7.29
CA CYS A 305 10.11 15.22 7.48
C CYS A 305 9.36 13.87 7.40
N MET A 306 8.05 13.85 7.14
CA MET A 306 7.26 12.64 6.89
C MET A 306 6.85 12.57 5.41
N PRO A 307 7.54 11.77 4.57
CA PRO A 307 7.35 11.77 3.11
C PRO A 307 6.18 10.88 2.63
N HIS A 308 5.54 10.14 3.53
CA HIS A 308 4.49 9.17 3.22
C HIS A 308 3.16 9.51 3.92
N GLY A 309 2.10 8.76 3.60
CA GLY A 309 0.83 8.81 4.34
C GLY A 309 1.02 8.33 5.78
N LEU A 310 0.03 8.59 6.65
CA LEU A 310 0.09 8.12 8.04
C LEU A 310 -0.11 6.60 8.17
N GLY A 311 -0.75 5.95 7.21
CA GLY A 311 -1.03 4.53 7.29
C GLY A 311 -1.99 4.06 6.21
N HIS A 312 -2.36 2.79 6.28
CA HIS A 312 -3.20 2.11 5.30
C HIS A 312 -3.98 0.96 5.93
N GLY A 313 -4.90 0.37 5.17
CA GLY A 313 -5.59 -0.85 5.58
C GLY A 313 -4.70 -2.06 5.40
N VAL A 314 -4.93 -3.09 6.22
CA VAL A 314 -4.24 -4.38 6.15
C VAL A 314 -5.30 -5.49 6.14
N GLY A 315 -5.09 -6.52 5.33
CA GLY A 315 -5.99 -7.65 5.24
C GLY A 315 -5.31 -8.84 4.60
N ARG A 316 -5.81 -9.29 3.44
CA ARG A 316 -5.11 -10.32 2.66
C ARG A 316 -3.95 -9.73 1.87
N ASP A 317 -4.08 -8.46 1.49
CA ASP A 317 -3.00 -7.68 0.92
C ASP A 317 -2.42 -6.77 2.02
N ILE A 318 -1.12 -6.48 1.95
CA ILE A 318 -0.45 -5.60 2.92
C ILE A 318 -0.97 -4.16 2.83
N HIS A 319 -1.24 -3.68 1.61
CA HIS A 319 -1.81 -2.36 1.36
C HIS A 319 -3.24 -2.49 0.85
N GLU A 320 -4.22 -2.21 1.72
CA GLU A 320 -5.64 -2.14 1.40
C GLU A 320 -6.22 -0.76 1.75
N LYS A 321 -7.49 -0.53 1.42
CA LYS A 321 -8.26 0.61 1.94
C LYS A 321 -8.64 0.36 3.41
N PRO A 322 -8.86 1.41 4.22
CA PRO A 322 -8.66 2.83 3.91
C PRO A 322 -7.18 3.24 3.94
N VAL A 323 -6.80 4.23 3.12
CA VAL A 323 -5.48 4.86 3.21
C VAL A 323 -5.57 6.12 4.07
N LEU A 324 -4.75 6.28 5.11
CA LEU A 324 -4.67 7.49 5.93
C LEU A 324 -3.71 8.50 5.28
N SER A 325 -4.18 9.19 4.24
CA SER A 325 -3.37 10.14 3.46
C SER A 325 -4.06 11.50 3.28
N PRO A 326 -3.33 12.54 2.82
CA PRO A 326 -3.91 13.86 2.51
C PRO A 326 -5.08 13.84 1.53
N ARG A 327 -5.26 12.74 0.78
CA ARG A 327 -6.27 12.57 -0.28
C ARG A 327 -7.50 11.80 0.21
N CYS A 328 -7.40 11.02 1.27
CA CYS A 328 -8.51 10.17 1.71
C CYS A 328 -9.62 10.98 2.39
N ARG A 329 -10.74 11.16 1.67
CA ARG A 329 -11.97 11.80 2.18
C ARG A 329 -13.01 10.80 2.69
N ALA A 330 -12.80 9.51 2.45
CA ALA A 330 -13.69 8.47 2.93
C ALA A 330 -13.68 8.43 4.46
N LYS A 331 -14.85 8.20 5.05
CA LYS A 331 -15.00 8.07 6.50
C LYS A 331 -14.63 6.66 6.93
N LEU A 332 -13.83 6.57 7.98
CA LEU A 332 -13.53 5.33 8.66
C LEU A 332 -14.80 4.79 9.34
N VAL A 333 -14.97 3.49 9.28
CA VAL A 333 -16.11 2.77 9.83
C VAL A 333 -15.64 1.65 10.76
N LYS A 334 -16.58 1.10 11.54
CA LYS A 334 -16.32 -0.05 12.40
C LYS A 334 -15.70 -1.20 11.59
N ASN A 335 -14.76 -1.92 12.21
CA ASN A 335 -14.01 -3.03 11.62
C ASN A 335 -13.12 -2.64 10.43
N ASN A 336 -12.85 -1.34 10.21
CA ASN A 336 -11.67 -0.98 9.44
C ASN A 336 -10.42 -1.41 10.20
N ILE A 337 -9.53 -2.10 9.49
CA ILE A 337 -8.16 -2.34 9.93
C ILE A 337 -7.31 -1.20 9.38
N ILE A 338 -6.48 -0.60 10.22
CA ILE A 338 -5.58 0.48 9.84
C ILE A 338 -4.22 0.33 10.53
N THR A 339 -3.17 0.72 9.83
CA THR A 339 -1.89 1.08 10.43
C THR A 339 -1.91 2.54 10.86
N ILE A 340 -1.21 2.84 11.94
CA ILE A 340 -0.86 4.21 12.36
C ILE A 340 0.67 4.20 12.45
N GLU A 341 1.35 4.79 11.47
CA GLU A 341 2.79 4.62 11.27
C GLU A 341 3.53 5.95 11.03
N PRO A 342 3.40 6.96 11.91
CA PRO A 342 4.13 8.20 11.74
C PRO A 342 5.64 7.96 11.69
N GLY A 343 6.35 8.82 10.96
CA GLY A 343 7.80 8.74 10.87
C GLY A 343 8.47 10.09 10.63
N VAL A 344 9.71 10.20 11.11
CA VAL A 344 10.59 11.35 10.90
C VAL A 344 11.85 10.86 10.20
N TYR A 345 12.10 11.37 9.00
CA TYR A 345 13.23 10.96 8.16
C TYR A 345 14.10 12.17 7.83
N ILE A 346 15.33 12.15 8.34
CA ILE A 346 16.33 13.18 8.07
C ILE A 346 17.35 12.59 7.09
N GLN A 347 17.19 12.96 5.82
CA GLN A 347 17.97 12.42 4.71
C GLN A 347 19.47 12.45 4.98
N GLY A 348 20.12 11.30 4.79
CA GLY A 348 21.56 11.11 5.02
C GLY A 348 21.98 11.08 6.50
N LYS A 349 21.05 11.15 7.46
CA LYS A 349 21.36 11.10 8.89
C LYS A 349 20.71 9.90 9.59
N PHE A 350 19.39 9.89 9.71
CA PHE A 350 18.63 8.89 10.44
C PHE A 350 17.16 8.91 10.02
N GLY A 351 16.45 7.83 10.31
CA GLY A 351 15.00 7.80 10.31
C GLY A 351 14.46 7.09 11.54
N ILE A 352 13.20 7.36 11.84
CA ILE A 352 12.43 6.80 12.94
C ILE A 352 11.01 6.57 12.44
N ARG A 353 10.48 5.37 12.64
CA ARG A 353 9.08 5.02 12.43
C ARG A 353 8.59 4.17 13.60
N LEU A 354 7.34 4.39 14.00
CA LEU A 354 6.64 3.62 15.02
C LEU A 354 5.27 3.29 14.47
N GLU A 355 4.93 2.01 14.46
CA GLU A 355 3.68 1.57 13.83
C GLU A 355 2.96 0.50 14.63
N ASP A 356 1.67 0.73 14.81
CA ASP A 356 0.73 -0.30 15.22
C ASP A 356 -0.30 -0.55 14.12
N CYS A 357 -0.66 -1.82 13.93
CA CYS A 357 -1.82 -2.25 13.17
C CYS A 357 -2.95 -2.62 14.14
N GLY A 358 -4.18 -2.21 13.84
CA GLY A 358 -5.30 -2.44 14.72
C GLY A 358 -6.66 -2.25 14.08
N VAL A 359 -7.70 -2.47 14.87
CA VAL A 359 -9.11 -2.38 14.43
C VAL A 359 -9.78 -1.14 14.99
N LEU A 360 -10.59 -0.48 14.17
CA LEU A 360 -11.46 0.60 14.61
C LEU A 360 -12.76 0.03 15.19
N THR A 361 -13.01 0.26 16.47
CA THR A 361 -14.22 -0.14 17.18
C THR A 361 -15.06 1.09 17.56
N GLU A 362 -16.20 0.86 18.22
CA GLU A 362 -17.03 1.93 18.78
C GLU A 362 -16.30 2.73 19.87
N ASN A 363 -15.26 2.16 20.49
CA ASN A 363 -14.49 2.79 21.56
C ASN A 363 -13.23 3.52 21.03
N GLY A 364 -12.95 3.46 19.73
CA GLY A 364 -11.72 4.01 19.12
C GLY A 364 -10.85 2.92 18.50
N PHE A 365 -9.56 3.19 18.34
CA PHE A 365 -8.60 2.25 17.80
C PHE A 365 -8.10 1.26 18.85
N GLU A 366 -8.15 -0.02 18.51
CA GLU A 366 -7.64 -1.12 19.32
C GLU A 366 -6.48 -1.78 18.57
N SER A 367 -5.25 -1.49 19.03
CA SER A 367 -4.02 -2.06 18.50
C SER A 367 -3.97 -3.57 18.70
N PHE A 368 -3.47 -4.29 17.70
CA PHE A 368 -3.11 -5.71 17.80
C PHE A 368 -1.71 -5.90 18.35
N THR A 369 -0.86 -4.87 18.24
CA THR A 369 0.56 -4.93 18.55
C THR A 369 0.79 -4.83 20.06
N SER A 370 1.59 -5.74 20.60
CA SER A 370 1.96 -5.79 22.02
C SER A 370 3.37 -5.27 22.31
N ILE A 371 4.15 -4.95 21.26
CA ILE A 371 5.49 -4.39 21.42
C ILE A 371 5.38 -2.95 21.97
N THR A 372 6.16 -2.64 22.99
CA THR A 372 6.11 -1.33 23.66
C THR A 372 6.40 -0.15 22.71
N HIS A 373 5.82 1.02 23.04
CA HIS A 373 6.20 2.32 22.48
C HIS A 373 7.28 3.01 23.34
N ASP A 374 7.83 2.32 24.34
CA ASP A 374 8.98 2.81 25.10
C ASP A 374 10.26 2.75 24.27
N LEU A 375 11.24 3.53 24.72
CA LEU A 375 12.53 3.60 24.05
C LEU A 375 13.28 2.28 24.24
N ILE A 376 13.55 1.58 23.13
CA ILE A 376 14.27 0.32 23.10
C ILE A 376 15.75 0.58 22.80
N VAL A 377 16.64 0.26 23.74
CA VAL A 377 18.08 0.45 23.61
C VAL A 377 18.78 -0.90 23.63
N ILE A 378 19.72 -1.10 22.70
CA ILE A 378 20.70 -2.18 22.73
C ILE A 378 22.09 -1.63 23.04
N ASP A 379 22.93 -2.46 23.66
CA ASP A 379 24.31 -2.12 24.02
C ASP A 379 25.31 -2.33 22.86
#